data_AF-A0AB73RAD9-F1
#
_entry.id   AF-A0AB73RAD9-F1
#
_cell.length_a   1.000
_cell.length_b   1.000
_cell.length_c   1.000
_cell.angle_alpha   90.00
_cell.angle_beta   90.00
_cell.angle_gamma   90.00
#
_symmetry.space_group_name_H-M   'P 1'
#
loop_
_entity.id
_entity.type
_entity.pdbx_description
1 polymer ?
#
loop_
_entity_poly.entity_id
_entity_poly.type
_entity_poly.pdbx_seq_one_letter_code
_entity_poly.pdbx_strand_id
1 'polypeptide(L)'
;MAKKKRYSQTQNVQNRNQGNSNNSSVSTENNNSKESNMLLTTFNQAAIIVLVFTALAYAYAALFKYGYHTYYDLTDYSLLKIDTSDLTHYFLTIFPWLATALTIYILLRYVFLIPELLLKLKGVKSIIILSLVILLFISPLIGWIFKIDIYSSWYISIWCITYVFTLAYDFLPPIVQKYIQVILSPFKPFKIIAILILILVLGFISFRLGVESAEGQRRYLIFNQNNQDQIVISSSGNYLITAPFNKNKETIEPTFYVMPIKNQIILKTKKLSTALKVTPVYE
;
A
#
# COMPACT_ATOMS: atom_id res chain seq x y z
N MET A 1 21.87 -4.67 71.31
CA MET A 1 23.10 -5.49 71.29
C MET A 1 23.50 -5.70 69.85
N ALA A 2 24.60 -5.06 69.42
CA ALA A 2 25.12 -5.10 68.05
C ALA A 2 26.17 -6.21 67.89
N LYS A 3 26.24 -6.84 66.71
CA LYS A 3 27.37 -7.59 66.13
C LYS A 3 26.87 -8.19 64.79
N LYS A 4 27.56 -8.20 63.66
CA LYS A 4 28.85 -7.65 63.22
C LYS A 4 28.90 -7.84 61.70
N LYS A 5 29.20 -6.78 60.94
CA LYS A 5 29.56 -6.85 59.50
C LYS A 5 30.80 -7.74 59.31
N ARG A 6 30.87 -8.52 58.24
CA ARG A 6 32.15 -8.99 57.67
C ARG A 6 32.28 -8.52 56.23
N TYR A 7 33.41 -7.85 56.01
CA TYR A 7 33.96 -7.30 54.79
C TYR A 7 35.34 -7.94 54.65
N SER A 8 35.71 -8.39 53.45
CA SER A 8 37.09 -8.76 53.06
C SER A 8 37.00 -9.16 51.57
N GLN A 9 37.30 -8.29 50.60
CA GLN A 9 38.63 -7.78 50.18
C GLN A 9 39.52 -8.94 49.67
N THR A 10 39.50 -9.18 48.35
CA THR A 10 40.56 -8.87 47.36
C THR A 10 41.79 -9.79 47.46
N GLN A 11 41.99 -10.65 46.45
CA GLN A 11 43.34 -11.06 46.03
C GLN A 11 43.44 -11.01 44.50
N ASN A 12 44.22 -10.03 44.05
CA ASN A 12 44.91 -10.01 42.77
C ASN A 12 45.84 -11.22 42.68
N VAL A 13 45.77 -11.97 41.58
CA VAL A 13 46.92 -12.71 41.06
C VAL A 13 47.19 -12.18 39.66
N GLN A 14 48.08 -11.19 39.64
CA GLN A 14 48.78 -10.69 38.48
C GLN A 14 49.88 -11.72 38.17
N ASN A 15 49.73 -12.50 37.10
CA ASN A 15 50.83 -13.30 36.56
C ASN A 15 51.37 -12.60 35.31
N ARG A 16 52.67 -12.33 35.34
CA ARG A 16 53.42 -11.45 34.45
C ARG A 16 54.09 -12.29 33.36
N ASN A 17 53.78 -11.97 32.12
CA ASN A 17 54.57 -12.06 30.88
C ASN A 17 55.50 -13.27 30.63
N GLN A 18 55.19 -14.02 29.56
CA GLN A 18 56.21 -14.44 28.59
C GLN A 18 55.61 -14.35 27.18
N GLY A 19 56.38 -13.73 26.28
CA GLY A 19 55.88 -13.11 25.06
C GLY A 19 55.50 -14.06 23.93
N ASN A 20 54.66 -13.55 23.04
CA ASN A 20 54.96 -13.61 21.61
C ASN A 20 54.29 -12.43 20.91
N SER A 21 55.10 -11.49 20.44
CA SER A 21 54.70 -10.44 19.51
C SER A 21 54.45 -11.10 18.17
N ASN A 22 53.19 -11.42 17.86
CA ASN A 22 52.66 -11.68 16.51
C ASN A 22 51.14 -11.93 16.60
N ASN A 23 50.31 -10.90 16.80
CA ASN A 23 48.83 -11.06 16.77
C ASN A 23 48.07 -9.84 16.22
N SER A 24 48.75 -8.87 15.61
CA SER A 24 48.10 -7.72 14.97
C SER A 24 47.55 -8.03 13.57
N SER A 25 48.04 -9.07 12.88
CA SER A 25 47.55 -9.47 11.55
C SER A 25 46.31 -10.38 11.62
N VAL A 26 46.26 -11.32 12.56
CA VAL A 26 45.16 -12.31 12.69
C VAL A 26 43.84 -11.65 13.12
N SER A 27 43.90 -10.59 13.94
CA SER A 27 42.69 -9.85 14.35
C SER A 27 42.13 -8.96 13.25
N THR A 28 42.99 -8.42 12.38
CA THR A 28 42.58 -7.54 11.27
C THR A 28 41.98 -8.33 10.11
N GLU A 29 42.57 -9.49 9.76
CA GLU A 29 42.07 -10.36 8.69
C GLU A 29 40.73 -11.02 9.04
N ASN A 30 40.54 -11.39 10.31
CA ASN A 30 39.29 -11.99 10.80
C ASN A 30 38.15 -10.95 10.93
N ASN A 31 38.47 -9.68 11.20
CA ASN A 31 37.50 -8.60 11.17
C ASN A 31 37.11 -8.23 9.73
N ASN A 32 38.08 -8.15 8.81
CA ASN A 32 37.81 -7.87 7.40
C ASN A 32 36.99 -8.98 6.73
N SER A 33 37.26 -10.25 7.04
CA SER A 33 36.49 -11.38 6.51
C SER A 33 35.07 -11.44 7.11
N LYS A 34 34.92 -11.10 8.40
CA LYS A 34 33.61 -11.00 9.04
C LYS A 34 32.79 -9.84 8.51
N GLU A 35 33.42 -8.69 8.28
CA GLU A 35 32.79 -7.50 7.69
C GLU A 35 32.41 -7.73 6.22
N SER A 36 33.28 -8.35 5.42
CA SER A 36 32.98 -8.70 4.02
C SER A 36 31.83 -9.72 3.94
N ASN A 37 31.80 -10.71 4.84
CA ASN A 37 30.71 -11.69 4.92
C ASN A 37 29.40 -11.04 5.39
N MET A 38 29.46 -10.05 6.31
CA MET A 38 28.29 -9.30 6.76
C MET A 38 27.74 -8.37 5.67
N LEU A 39 28.61 -7.71 4.90
CA LEU A 39 28.21 -6.92 3.74
C LEU A 39 27.60 -7.80 2.64
N LEU A 40 28.26 -8.90 2.26
CA LEU A 40 27.77 -9.82 1.24
C LEU A 40 26.40 -10.41 1.61
N THR A 41 26.20 -10.78 2.87
CA THR A 41 24.90 -11.28 3.36
C THR A 41 23.83 -10.19 3.34
N THR A 42 24.17 -8.94 3.69
CA THR A 42 23.25 -7.80 3.62
C THR A 42 22.87 -7.47 2.17
N PHE A 43 23.83 -7.47 1.24
CA PHE A 43 23.60 -7.26 -0.19
C PHE A 43 22.73 -8.38 -0.78
N ASN A 44 22.98 -9.63 -0.42
CA ASN A 44 22.16 -10.76 -0.88
C ASN A 44 20.72 -10.65 -0.36
N GLN A 45 20.54 -10.27 0.91
CA GLN A 45 19.21 -10.01 1.48
C GLN A 45 18.50 -8.85 0.78
N ALA A 46 19.20 -7.74 0.51
CA ALA A 46 18.64 -6.61 -0.21
C ALA A 46 18.24 -6.99 -1.65
N ALA A 47 19.06 -7.79 -2.35
CA ALA A 47 18.75 -8.27 -3.69
C ALA A 47 17.50 -9.15 -3.71
N ILE A 48 17.35 -10.07 -2.74
CA ILE A 48 16.15 -10.90 -2.60
C ILE A 48 14.92 -10.02 -2.36
N ILE A 49 15.02 -9.02 -1.48
CA ILE A 49 13.93 -8.08 -1.19
C ILE A 49 13.51 -7.33 -2.46
N VAL A 50 14.47 -6.78 -3.20
CA VAL A 50 14.22 -6.06 -4.46
C VAL A 50 13.57 -6.99 -5.48
N LEU A 51 14.03 -8.23 -5.61
CA LEU A 51 13.48 -9.21 -6.54
C LEU A 51 12.03 -9.55 -6.19
N VAL A 52 11.73 -9.77 -4.91
CA VAL A 52 10.36 -10.04 -4.43
C VAL A 52 9.44 -8.85 -4.68
N PHE A 53 9.87 -7.62 -4.36
CA PHE A 53 9.07 -6.42 -4.64
C PHE A 53 8.85 -6.20 -6.13
N THR A 54 9.86 -6.49 -6.96
CA THR A 54 9.75 -6.40 -8.41
C THR A 54 8.72 -7.41 -8.93
N ALA A 55 8.80 -8.67 -8.48
CA ALA A 55 7.83 -9.70 -8.85
C ALA A 55 6.39 -9.33 -8.43
N LEU A 56 6.22 -8.80 -7.22
CA LEU A 56 4.92 -8.32 -6.73
C LEU A 56 4.40 -7.13 -7.55
N ALA A 57 5.26 -6.17 -7.92
CA ALA A 57 4.86 -5.03 -8.73
C ALA A 57 4.35 -5.47 -10.11
N TYR A 58 5.05 -6.40 -10.78
CA TYR A 58 4.59 -6.96 -12.05
C TYR A 58 3.29 -7.77 -11.88
N ALA A 59 3.15 -8.53 -10.79
CA ALA A 59 1.93 -9.29 -10.51
C ALA A 59 0.72 -8.35 -10.30
N TYR A 60 0.88 -7.27 -9.55
CA TYR A 60 -0.18 -6.29 -9.33
C TYR A 60 -0.49 -5.47 -10.58
N ALA A 61 0.51 -5.08 -11.37
CA ALA A 61 0.30 -4.45 -12.68
C ALA A 61 -0.47 -5.39 -13.63
N ALA A 62 -0.22 -6.70 -13.57
CA ALA A 62 -0.98 -7.68 -14.34
C ALA A 62 -2.44 -7.78 -13.89
N LEU A 63 -2.70 -7.81 -12.58
CA LEU A 63 -4.06 -7.78 -12.04
C LEU A 63 -4.78 -6.48 -12.40
N PHE A 64 -4.08 -5.34 -12.37
CA PHE A 64 -4.60 -4.04 -12.82
C PHE A 64 -4.98 -4.08 -14.30
N LYS A 65 -4.08 -4.55 -15.18
CA LYS A 65 -4.36 -4.70 -16.61
C LYS A 65 -5.53 -5.65 -16.86
N TYR A 66 -5.60 -6.75 -16.12
CA TYR A 66 -6.69 -7.71 -16.20
C TYR A 66 -8.04 -7.09 -15.82
N GLY A 67 -8.09 -6.29 -14.74
CA GLY A 67 -9.29 -5.53 -14.38
C GLY A 67 -9.69 -4.52 -15.44
N TYR A 68 -8.72 -3.81 -16.00
CA TYR A 68 -8.96 -2.87 -17.10
C TYR A 68 -9.51 -3.56 -18.36
N HIS A 69 -8.96 -4.72 -18.74
CA HIS A 69 -9.44 -5.52 -19.87
C HIS A 69 -10.83 -6.11 -19.63
N THR A 70 -11.11 -6.57 -18.40
CA THR A 70 -12.42 -7.10 -18.01
C THR A 70 -13.53 -6.08 -18.20
N TYR A 71 -13.26 -4.79 -17.96
CA TYR A 71 -14.24 -3.71 -18.20
C TYR A 71 -14.66 -3.60 -19.68
N TYR A 72 -13.75 -3.90 -20.60
CA TYR A 72 -13.98 -3.86 -22.04
C TYR A 72 -14.25 -5.25 -22.64
N ASP A 73 -14.62 -6.25 -21.83
CA ASP A 73 -14.84 -7.64 -22.28
C ASP A 73 -13.67 -8.25 -23.08
N LEU A 74 -12.44 -7.80 -22.81
CA LEU A 74 -11.21 -8.34 -23.40
C LEU A 74 -10.71 -9.52 -22.56
N THR A 75 -11.31 -10.70 -22.73
CA THR A 75 -11.01 -11.87 -21.88
C THR A 75 -9.82 -12.71 -22.32
N ASP A 76 -9.19 -12.41 -23.47
CA ASP A 76 -8.11 -13.23 -24.00
C ASP A 76 -6.78 -13.04 -23.25
N TYR A 77 -6.33 -14.10 -22.58
CA TYR A 77 -5.07 -14.12 -21.82
C TYR A 77 -3.82 -13.80 -22.67
N SER A 78 -3.87 -14.06 -23.98
CA SER A 78 -2.78 -13.72 -24.91
C SER A 78 -2.53 -12.22 -25.03
N LEU A 79 -3.52 -11.39 -24.67
CA LEU A 79 -3.43 -9.93 -24.69
C LEU A 79 -2.90 -9.34 -23.37
N LEU A 80 -2.71 -10.17 -22.33
CA LEU A 80 -2.27 -9.75 -21.00
C LEU A 80 -0.76 -9.55 -20.86
N LYS A 81 -0.07 -9.24 -21.96
CA LYS A 81 1.36 -8.93 -21.91
C LYS A 81 1.57 -7.60 -21.19
N ILE A 82 2.38 -7.59 -20.15
CA ILE A 82 2.63 -6.38 -19.35
C ILE A 82 3.71 -5.53 -20.02
N ASP A 83 3.33 -4.32 -20.41
CA ASP A 83 4.24 -3.32 -20.93
C ASP A 83 4.67 -2.34 -19.82
N THR A 84 5.75 -1.59 -20.07
CA THR A 84 6.23 -0.55 -19.14
C THR A 84 5.19 0.57 -18.93
N SER A 85 4.34 0.82 -19.93
CA SER A 85 3.22 1.74 -19.84
C SER A 85 2.17 1.28 -18.83
N ASP A 86 1.84 -0.01 -18.78
CA ASP A 86 0.87 -0.57 -17.83
C ASP A 86 1.37 -0.45 -16.40
N LEU A 87 2.66 -0.73 -16.18
CA LEU A 87 3.32 -0.59 -14.89
C LEU A 87 3.33 0.88 -14.45
N THR A 88 3.67 1.79 -15.35
CA THR A 88 3.63 3.24 -15.08
C THR A 88 2.22 3.70 -14.73
N HIS A 89 1.22 3.25 -15.50
CA HIS A 89 -0.18 3.60 -15.26
C HIS A 89 -0.67 3.08 -13.91
N TYR A 90 -0.38 1.83 -13.59
CA TYR A 90 -0.66 1.26 -12.27
C TYR A 90 -0.06 2.10 -11.15
N PHE A 91 1.24 2.45 -11.24
CA PHE A 91 1.90 3.25 -10.21
C PHE A 91 1.32 4.65 -10.08
N LEU A 92 0.98 5.33 -11.18
CA LEU A 92 0.34 6.65 -11.13
C LEU A 92 -1.04 6.60 -10.48
N THR A 93 -1.79 5.50 -10.66
CA THR A 93 -3.12 5.34 -10.08
C THR A 93 -3.07 4.94 -8.61
N ILE A 94 -2.17 4.03 -8.21
CA ILE A 94 -2.05 3.58 -6.80
C ILE A 94 -1.32 4.59 -5.90
N PHE A 95 -0.40 5.39 -6.45
CA PHE A 95 0.45 6.27 -5.66
C PHE A 95 -0.33 7.30 -4.82
N PRO A 96 -1.37 7.98 -5.34
CA PRO A 96 -2.22 8.86 -4.53
C PRO A 96 -2.87 8.12 -3.35
N TRP A 97 -3.31 6.87 -3.55
CA TRP A 97 -3.89 6.04 -2.48
C TRP A 97 -2.84 5.66 -1.43
N LEU A 98 -1.63 5.30 -1.85
CA LEU A 98 -0.54 4.98 -0.94
C LEU A 98 -0.08 6.21 -0.15
N ALA A 99 0.09 7.36 -0.81
CA ALA A 99 0.46 8.62 -0.18
C ALA A 99 -0.61 9.06 0.83
N THR A 100 -1.87 8.90 0.47
CA THR A 100 -3.02 9.10 1.36
C THR A 100 -2.95 8.19 2.60
N ALA A 101 -2.78 6.88 2.40
CA ALA A 101 -2.71 5.92 3.49
C ALA A 101 -1.52 6.19 4.42
N LEU A 102 -0.36 6.56 3.85
CA LEU A 102 0.83 6.95 4.61
C LEU A 102 0.57 8.23 5.41
N THR A 103 -0.06 9.23 4.81
CA THR A 103 -0.41 10.49 5.48
C THR A 103 -1.37 10.22 6.64
N ILE A 104 -2.40 9.40 6.42
CA ILE A 104 -3.32 8.93 7.47
C ILE A 104 -2.58 8.17 8.57
N TYR A 105 -1.68 7.26 8.22
CA TYR A 105 -0.89 6.51 9.19
C TYR A 105 -0.02 7.45 10.04
N ILE A 106 0.68 8.40 9.42
CA ILE A 106 1.49 9.40 10.10
C ILE A 106 0.61 10.24 11.04
N LEU A 107 -0.53 10.72 10.56
CA LEU A 107 -1.49 11.49 11.35
C LEU A 107 -2.05 10.71 12.52
N LEU A 108 -2.54 9.47 12.30
CA LEU A 108 -2.97 8.57 13.37
C LEU A 108 -1.84 8.36 14.37
N ARG A 109 -0.62 8.10 13.90
CA ARG A 109 0.53 7.89 14.78
C ARG A 109 0.82 9.12 15.64
N TYR A 110 0.76 10.33 15.10
CA TYR A 110 0.91 11.56 15.88
C TYR A 110 -0.28 11.78 16.83
N VAL A 111 -1.51 11.54 16.36
CA VAL A 111 -2.71 11.64 17.18
C VAL A 111 -2.73 10.59 18.29
N PHE A 112 -2.09 9.43 18.16
CA PHE A 112 -1.99 8.44 19.24
C PHE A 112 -0.74 8.65 20.13
N LEU A 113 0.38 9.11 19.59
CA LEU A 113 1.62 9.38 20.35
C LEU A 113 1.53 10.62 21.24
N ILE A 114 0.92 11.71 20.77
CA ILE A 114 0.77 12.95 21.54
C ILE A 114 -0.03 12.68 22.84
N PRO A 115 -1.14 11.93 22.79
CA PRO A 115 -1.84 11.44 23.97
C PRO A 115 -1.08 10.46 24.82
N GLU A 116 -0.28 9.56 24.26
CA GLU A 116 0.54 8.65 25.08
C GLU A 116 1.59 9.44 25.89
N LEU A 117 2.13 10.52 25.31
CA LEU A 117 2.99 11.48 25.98
C LEU A 117 2.24 12.28 27.07
N LEU A 118 1.01 12.71 26.78
CA LEU A 118 0.15 13.44 27.73
C LEU A 118 -0.44 12.53 28.83
N LEU A 119 -0.75 11.26 28.54
CA LEU A 119 -1.34 10.30 29.47
C LEU A 119 -0.32 9.89 30.53
N LYS A 120 0.99 9.89 30.18
CA LYS A 120 2.08 9.77 31.15
C LYS A 120 2.07 10.89 32.20
N LEU A 121 1.46 12.05 31.94
CA LEU A 121 1.27 13.11 32.95
C LEU A 121 0.14 12.83 33.96
N LYS A 122 -0.54 11.67 33.91
CA LYS A 122 -1.60 11.23 34.87
C LYS A 122 -2.50 12.38 35.36
N GLY A 123 -3.39 12.85 34.49
CA GLY A 123 -4.42 13.81 34.88
C GLY A 123 -5.60 13.81 33.92
N VAL A 124 -6.80 14.10 34.44
CA VAL A 124 -8.07 14.19 33.68
C VAL A 124 -7.94 15.12 32.45
N LYS A 125 -7.08 16.14 32.55
CA LYS A 125 -6.74 17.06 31.45
C LYS A 125 -6.15 16.36 30.21
N SER A 126 -5.37 15.30 30.39
CA SER A 126 -4.80 14.54 29.27
C SER A 126 -5.85 13.79 28.46
N ILE A 127 -6.85 13.22 29.13
CA ILE A 127 -7.92 12.47 28.48
C ILE A 127 -8.79 13.43 27.66
N ILE A 128 -9.09 14.61 28.22
CA ILE A 128 -9.84 15.67 27.52
C ILE A 128 -9.08 16.15 26.29
N ILE A 129 -7.76 16.39 26.39
CA ILE A 129 -6.94 16.81 25.24
C ILE A 129 -6.89 15.72 24.17
N LEU A 130 -6.70 14.45 24.54
CA LEU A 130 -6.76 13.30 23.63
C LEU A 130 -8.10 13.23 22.89
N SER A 131 -9.20 13.33 23.63
CA SER A 131 -10.55 13.32 23.08
C SER A 131 -10.79 14.48 22.11
N LEU A 132 -10.28 15.67 22.45
CA LEU A 132 -10.38 16.87 21.62
C LEU A 132 -9.58 16.71 20.31
N VAL A 133 -8.39 16.10 20.38
CA VAL A 133 -7.54 15.87 19.20
C VAL A 133 -8.17 14.84 18.26
N ILE A 134 -8.74 13.74 18.79
CA ILE A 134 -9.47 12.76 17.96
C ILE A 134 -10.64 13.43 17.24
N LEU A 135 -11.42 14.24 17.96
CA LEU A 135 -12.60 14.91 17.41
C LEU A 135 -12.23 15.97 16.36
N LEU A 136 -11.24 16.82 16.64
CA LEU A 136 -10.86 17.94 15.77
C LEU A 136 -10.01 17.54 14.56
N PHE A 137 -9.25 16.45 14.65
CA PHE A 137 -8.33 16.06 13.58
C PHE A 137 -8.74 14.79 12.87
N ILE A 138 -9.01 13.68 13.57
CA ILE A 138 -9.26 12.39 12.91
C ILE A 138 -10.60 12.41 12.16
N SER A 139 -11.65 12.96 12.77
CA SER A 139 -12.97 13.03 12.13
C SER A 139 -12.91 13.77 10.78
N PRO A 140 -12.56 15.07 10.70
CA PRO A 140 -12.57 15.78 9.41
C PRO A 140 -11.63 15.16 8.35
N LEU A 141 -10.53 14.51 8.76
CA LEU A 141 -9.63 13.78 7.85
C LEU A 141 -10.30 12.58 7.17
N ILE A 142 -11.07 11.80 7.93
CA ILE A 142 -11.82 10.65 7.39
C ILE A 142 -12.96 11.12 6.48
N GLY A 143 -13.61 12.23 6.83
CA GLY A 143 -14.64 12.84 5.97
C GLY A 143 -14.06 13.30 4.63
N TRP A 144 -12.91 13.97 4.66
CA TRP A 144 -12.19 14.36 3.46
C TRP A 144 -11.81 13.13 2.62
N ILE A 145 -11.19 12.11 3.22
CA ILE A 145 -10.60 11.01 2.45
C ILE A 145 -11.62 10.17 1.69
N PHE A 146 -12.76 9.91 2.31
CA PHE A 146 -13.83 9.12 1.69
C PHE A 146 -14.84 9.99 0.95
N LYS A 147 -14.58 11.29 0.80
CA LYS A 147 -15.55 12.29 0.28
C LYS A 147 -16.92 12.15 0.94
N ILE A 148 -16.93 11.83 2.23
CA ILE A 148 -18.16 11.71 3.01
C ILE A 148 -18.53 13.13 3.41
N ASP A 149 -19.80 13.49 3.23
CA ASP A 149 -20.31 14.75 3.75
C ASP A 149 -20.16 14.77 5.28
N ILE A 150 -19.27 15.63 5.77
CA ILE A 150 -18.93 15.77 7.20
C ILE A 150 -20.16 16.22 8.01
N TYR A 151 -21.14 16.85 7.35
CA TYR A 151 -22.39 17.30 7.95
C TYR A 151 -23.51 16.25 7.90
N SER A 152 -23.25 15.07 7.35
CA SER A 152 -24.20 13.96 7.34
C SER A 152 -24.53 13.49 8.75
N SER A 153 -25.83 13.37 9.05
CA SER A 153 -26.33 12.92 10.37
C SER A 153 -25.82 11.53 10.76
N TRP A 154 -25.64 10.65 9.78
CA TRP A 154 -25.06 9.31 9.97
C TRP A 154 -23.59 9.38 10.40
N TYR A 155 -22.82 10.23 9.73
CA TYR A 155 -21.40 10.43 9.99
C TYR A 155 -21.17 11.00 11.39
N ILE A 156 -21.92 12.03 11.75
CA ILE A 156 -21.89 12.65 13.08
C ILE A 156 -22.25 11.62 14.17
N SER A 157 -23.26 10.78 13.93
CA SER A 157 -23.69 9.75 14.88
C SER A 157 -22.60 8.71 15.15
N ILE A 158 -21.90 8.22 14.12
CA ILE A 158 -20.79 7.26 14.28
C ILE A 158 -19.66 7.84 15.14
N TRP A 159 -19.28 9.10 14.90
CA TRP A 159 -18.24 9.75 15.69
C TRP A 159 -18.67 10.04 17.12
N CYS A 160 -19.93 10.40 17.32
CA CYS A 160 -20.49 10.61 18.66
C CYS A 160 -20.49 9.30 19.48
N ILE A 161 -20.89 8.18 18.86
CA ILE A 161 -20.82 6.85 19.50
C ILE A 161 -19.37 6.48 19.83
N THR A 162 -18.45 6.68 18.88
CA THR A 162 -17.01 6.39 19.08
C THR A 162 -16.42 7.21 20.22
N TYR A 163 -16.84 8.48 20.34
CA TYR A 163 -16.43 9.40 21.40
C TYR A 163 -16.95 8.96 22.78
N VAL A 164 -18.23 8.59 22.88
CA VAL A 164 -18.81 8.06 24.11
C VAL A 164 -18.11 6.76 24.53
N PHE A 165 -17.79 5.88 23.57
CA PHE A 165 -17.12 4.61 23.85
C PHE A 165 -15.68 4.80 24.35
N THR A 166 -14.95 5.79 23.81
CA THR A 166 -13.59 6.11 24.26
C THR A 166 -13.56 6.73 25.66
N LEU A 167 -14.54 7.59 25.99
CA LEU A 167 -14.67 8.10 27.36
C LEU A 167 -15.13 7.03 28.35
N ALA A 168 -16.03 6.13 27.93
CA ALA A 168 -16.52 5.04 28.76
C ALA A 168 -15.46 3.94 29.01
N TYR A 169 -14.44 3.84 28.15
CA TYR A 169 -13.39 2.82 28.27
C TYR A 169 -12.68 2.86 29.63
N ASP A 170 -12.41 4.05 30.17
CA ASP A 170 -11.73 4.22 31.45
C ASP A 170 -12.60 3.84 32.66
N PHE A 171 -13.93 3.79 32.48
CA PHE A 171 -14.89 3.34 33.48
C PHE A 171 -15.11 1.82 33.46
N LEU A 172 -14.59 1.11 32.45
CA LEU A 172 -14.69 -0.34 32.38
C LEU A 172 -13.77 -1.02 33.41
N PRO A 173 -14.16 -2.19 33.95
CA PRO A 173 -13.29 -2.97 34.83
C PRO A 173 -11.94 -3.29 34.14
N PRO A 174 -10.82 -3.33 34.89
CA PRO A 174 -9.48 -3.61 34.34
C PRO A 174 -9.40 -4.92 33.56
N ILE A 175 -10.23 -5.91 33.93
CA ILE A 175 -10.37 -7.19 33.24
C ILE A 175 -10.90 -6.99 31.82
N VAL A 176 -11.97 -6.21 31.66
CA VAL A 176 -12.59 -5.91 30.36
C VAL A 176 -11.66 -5.08 29.48
N GLN A 177 -10.99 -4.08 30.07
CA GLN A 177 -9.98 -3.28 29.38
C GLN A 177 -8.85 -4.14 28.80
N LYS A 178 -8.37 -5.13 29.58
CA LYS A 178 -7.31 -6.07 29.16
C LYS A 178 -7.78 -6.99 28.02
N TYR A 179 -9.03 -7.46 28.02
CA TYR A 179 -9.59 -8.23 26.92
C TYR A 179 -9.72 -7.39 25.64
N ILE A 180 -10.24 -6.17 25.75
CA ILE A 180 -10.31 -5.23 24.62
C ILE A 180 -8.92 -4.94 24.08
N GLN A 181 -7.92 -4.76 24.95
CA GLN A 181 -6.54 -4.50 24.55
C GLN A 181 -5.87 -5.73 23.90
N VAL A 182 -6.27 -6.96 24.25
CA VAL A 182 -5.83 -8.19 23.57
C VAL A 182 -6.47 -8.32 22.19
N ILE A 183 -7.75 -7.95 22.04
CA ILE A 183 -8.46 -7.95 20.76
C ILE A 183 -7.92 -6.85 19.83
N LEU A 184 -7.63 -5.66 20.37
CA LEU A 184 -7.04 -4.55 19.61
C LEU A 184 -5.52 -4.65 19.43
N SER A 185 -4.80 -5.42 20.26
CA SER A 185 -3.35 -5.61 20.12
C SER A 185 -3.09 -6.35 18.81
N PRO A 186 -2.57 -5.67 17.77
CA PRO A 186 -2.52 -6.24 16.44
C PRO A 186 -1.55 -7.43 16.42
N PHE A 187 -2.08 -8.61 16.12
CA PHE A 187 -1.37 -9.64 15.37
C PHE A 187 -0.01 -10.12 15.91
N LYS A 188 0.19 -10.31 17.21
CA LYS A 188 1.47 -10.86 17.71
C LYS A 188 1.79 -12.28 17.21
N PRO A 189 0.86 -13.25 17.20
CA PRO A 189 1.15 -14.61 16.70
C PRO A 189 0.89 -14.81 15.19
N PHE A 190 0.21 -13.88 14.51
CA PHE A 190 -0.25 -14.08 13.12
C PHE A 190 0.44 -13.15 12.10
N LYS A 191 1.61 -12.60 12.40
CA LYS A 191 2.29 -11.62 11.52
C LYS A 191 2.44 -12.09 10.08
N ILE A 192 2.83 -13.35 9.87
CA ILE A 192 3.02 -13.92 8.53
C ILE A 192 1.68 -14.04 7.80
N ILE A 193 0.63 -14.52 8.49
CA ILE A 193 -0.71 -14.63 7.92
C ILE A 193 -1.25 -13.24 7.56
N ALA A 194 -1.04 -12.25 8.42
CA ALA A 194 -1.44 -10.86 8.15
C ALA A 194 -0.72 -10.29 6.91
N ILE A 195 0.57 -10.57 6.73
CA ILE A 195 1.33 -10.18 5.53
C ILE A 195 0.78 -10.87 4.28
N LEU A 196 0.47 -12.17 4.34
CA LEU A 196 -0.11 -12.90 3.21
C LEU A 196 -1.50 -12.36 2.84
N ILE A 197 -2.35 -12.10 3.84
CA ILE A 197 -3.67 -11.48 3.62
C ILE A 197 -3.48 -10.09 2.99
N LEU A 198 -2.53 -9.29 3.48
CA LEU A 198 -2.25 -7.96 2.92
C LEU A 198 -1.85 -8.05 1.45
N ILE A 199 -1.00 -9.00 1.07
CA ILE A 199 -0.60 -9.24 -0.33
C ILE A 199 -1.83 -9.58 -1.19
N LEU A 200 -2.70 -10.47 -0.72
CA LEU A 200 -3.92 -10.84 -1.44
C LEU A 200 -4.89 -9.66 -1.59
N VAL A 201 -5.09 -8.89 -0.51
CA VAL A 201 -5.95 -7.69 -0.51
C VAL A 201 -5.41 -6.64 -1.46
N LEU A 202 -4.09 -6.41 -1.50
CA LEU A 202 -3.46 -5.49 -2.46
C LEU A 202 -3.64 -5.97 -3.91
N GLY A 203 -3.60 -7.28 -4.16
CA GLY A 203 -3.92 -7.85 -5.45
C GLY A 203 -5.36 -7.54 -5.89
N PHE A 204 -6.33 -7.74 -4.99
CA PHE A 204 -7.73 -7.42 -5.25
C PHE A 204 -7.96 -5.91 -5.48
N ILE A 205 -7.32 -5.06 -4.68
CA ILE A 205 -7.36 -3.60 -4.88
C ILE A 205 -6.80 -3.24 -6.25
N SER A 206 -5.68 -3.86 -6.66
CA SER A 206 -5.06 -3.60 -7.96
C SER A 206 -6.00 -3.94 -9.11
N PHE A 207 -6.70 -5.08 -9.04
CA PHE A 207 -7.74 -5.44 -10.00
C PHE A 207 -8.87 -4.39 -10.06
N ARG A 208 -9.41 -3.99 -8.90
CA ARG A 208 -10.49 -2.98 -8.83
C ARG A 208 -10.06 -1.62 -9.37
N LEU A 209 -8.83 -1.21 -9.11
CA LEU A 209 -8.27 0.03 -9.67
C LEU A 209 -8.16 -0.04 -11.19
N GLY A 210 -7.90 -1.22 -11.76
CA GLY A 210 -7.92 -1.43 -13.21
C GLY A 210 -9.30 -1.14 -13.82
N VAL A 211 -10.34 -1.69 -13.20
CA VAL A 211 -11.75 -1.46 -13.60
C VAL A 211 -12.12 0.01 -13.45
N GLU A 212 -11.84 0.61 -12.30
CA GLU A 212 -12.15 2.01 -12.03
C GLU A 212 -11.40 2.96 -12.98
N SER A 213 -10.16 2.62 -13.32
CA SER A 213 -9.38 3.38 -14.30
C SER A 213 -10.01 3.34 -15.69
N ALA A 214 -10.57 2.20 -16.10
CA ALA A 214 -11.29 2.08 -17.37
C ALA A 214 -12.61 2.86 -17.34
N GLU A 215 -13.38 2.77 -16.24
CA GLU A 215 -14.62 3.53 -16.01
C GLU A 215 -14.42 5.05 -15.98
N GLY A 216 -13.27 5.49 -15.47
CA GLY A 216 -12.86 6.89 -15.40
C GLY A 216 -12.29 7.43 -16.72
N GLN A 217 -12.00 6.56 -17.69
CA GLN A 217 -11.35 6.97 -18.93
C GLN A 217 -12.30 7.80 -19.80
N ARG A 218 -11.88 9.04 -20.08
CA ARG A 218 -12.63 9.97 -20.96
C ARG A 218 -11.85 10.36 -22.20
N ARG A 219 -10.57 10.02 -22.29
CA ARG A 219 -9.71 10.37 -23.41
C ARG A 219 -9.32 9.10 -24.12
N TYR A 220 -9.59 9.08 -25.42
CA TYR A 220 -9.33 7.92 -26.25
C TYR A 220 -8.56 8.33 -27.51
N LEU A 221 -7.76 7.41 -28.02
CA LEU A 221 -7.09 7.56 -29.30
C LEU A 221 -7.98 6.94 -30.36
N ILE A 222 -8.39 7.75 -31.34
CA ILE A 222 -9.27 7.35 -32.43
C ILE A 222 -8.51 7.55 -33.75
N PHE A 223 -8.67 6.62 -34.67
CA PHE A 223 -8.20 6.75 -36.04
C PHE A 223 -9.26 6.20 -36.99
N ASN A 224 -9.19 6.57 -38.27
CA ASN A 224 -10.11 6.05 -39.28
C ASN A 224 -9.42 4.95 -40.07
N GLN A 225 -10.08 3.81 -40.19
CA GLN A 225 -9.64 2.70 -41.02
C GLN A 225 -10.84 2.15 -41.78
N ASN A 226 -10.71 2.02 -43.10
CA ASN A 226 -11.75 1.48 -43.98
C ASN A 226 -13.12 2.18 -43.81
N ASN A 227 -13.12 3.52 -43.72
CA ASN A 227 -14.31 4.36 -43.47
C ASN A 227 -15.00 4.13 -42.11
N GLN A 228 -14.40 3.38 -41.20
CA GLN A 228 -14.89 3.17 -39.84
C GLN A 228 -13.94 3.83 -38.84
N ASP A 229 -14.50 4.58 -37.88
CA ASP A 229 -13.70 5.11 -36.79
C ASP A 229 -13.41 3.97 -35.82
N GLN A 230 -12.13 3.72 -35.57
CA GLN A 230 -11.64 2.75 -34.62
C GLN A 230 -11.06 3.45 -33.41
N ILE A 231 -11.21 2.83 -32.25
CA ILE A 231 -10.69 3.32 -30.99
C ILE A 231 -9.64 2.38 -30.44
N VAL A 232 -8.57 2.94 -29.89
CA VAL A 232 -7.56 2.17 -29.17
C VAL A 232 -8.02 1.97 -27.74
N ILE A 233 -8.15 0.71 -27.34
CA ILE A 233 -8.57 0.30 -25.99
C ILE A 233 -7.35 0.03 -25.12
N SER A 234 -6.38 -0.70 -25.68
CA SER A 234 -5.17 -1.14 -24.98
C SER A 234 -4.03 -1.36 -25.97
N SER A 235 -2.81 -1.51 -25.46
CA SER A 235 -1.67 -2.03 -26.21
C SER A 235 -1.22 -3.38 -25.62
N SER A 236 -0.52 -4.16 -26.45
CA SER A 236 0.19 -5.37 -26.06
C SER A 236 1.49 -5.45 -26.86
N GLY A 237 2.60 -4.98 -26.27
CA GLY A 237 3.89 -4.82 -26.92
C GLY A 237 3.80 -3.89 -28.14
N ASN A 238 4.14 -4.42 -29.31
CA ASN A 238 4.11 -3.67 -30.57
C ASN A 238 2.74 -3.72 -31.28
N TYR A 239 1.67 -4.07 -30.56
CA TYR A 239 0.33 -4.16 -31.12
C TYR A 239 -0.65 -3.26 -30.36
N LEU A 240 -1.57 -2.65 -31.10
CA LEU A 240 -2.74 -1.96 -30.57
C LEU A 240 -3.93 -2.92 -30.60
N ILE A 241 -4.67 -2.93 -29.50
CA ILE A 241 -5.97 -3.57 -29.38
C ILE A 241 -7.00 -2.47 -29.63
N THR A 242 -7.75 -2.63 -30.69
CA THR A 242 -8.67 -1.62 -31.21
C THR A 242 -10.07 -2.20 -31.37
N ALA A 243 -11.09 -1.36 -31.31
CA ALA A 243 -12.46 -1.77 -31.60
C ALA A 243 -13.17 -0.70 -32.45
N PRO A 244 -14.19 -1.08 -33.23
CA PRO A 244 -15.05 -0.12 -33.89
C PRO A 244 -15.77 0.79 -32.90
N PHE A 245 -15.77 2.08 -33.20
CA PHE A 245 -16.43 3.10 -32.39
C PHE A 245 -17.72 3.58 -33.05
N ASN A 246 -18.85 3.39 -32.36
CA ASN A 246 -20.13 3.89 -32.80
C ASN A 246 -20.36 5.33 -32.28
N LYS A 247 -20.18 6.31 -33.15
CA LYS A 247 -20.36 7.75 -32.83
C LYS A 247 -21.75 8.10 -32.31
N ASN A 248 -22.78 7.39 -32.77
CA ASN A 248 -24.17 7.74 -32.48
C ASN A 248 -24.57 7.27 -31.07
N LYS A 249 -24.06 6.10 -30.65
CA LYS A 249 -24.37 5.49 -29.35
C LYS A 249 -23.33 5.76 -28.27
N GLU A 250 -22.18 6.35 -28.62
CA GLU A 250 -21.00 6.43 -27.75
C GLU A 250 -20.61 5.06 -27.16
N THR A 251 -20.68 3.99 -27.97
CA THR A 251 -20.32 2.63 -27.56
C THR A 251 -19.25 2.03 -28.48
N ILE A 252 -18.60 0.97 -28.01
CA ILE A 252 -17.73 0.13 -28.83
C ILE A 252 -18.45 -1.16 -29.20
N GLU A 253 -18.16 -1.64 -30.40
CA GLU A 253 -18.63 -2.96 -30.84
C GLU A 253 -17.76 -4.06 -30.20
N PRO A 254 -18.33 -5.22 -29.85
CA PRO A 254 -17.63 -6.35 -29.23
C PRO A 254 -16.74 -7.11 -30.23
N THR A 255 -16.07 -6.40 -31.13
CA THR A 255 -15.14 -6.95 -32.11
C THR A 255 -13.81 -6.25 -31.96
N PHE A 256 -12.79 -7.00 -31.58
CA PHE A 256 -11.47 -6.46 -31.28
C PHE A 256 -10.48 -6.83 -32.39
N TYR A 257 -9.72 -5.83 -32.85
CA TYR A 257 -8.66 -6.00 -33.83
C TYR A 257 -7.30 -5.77 -33.18
N VAL A 258 -6.38 -6.70 -33.43
CA VAL A 258 -4.98 -6.61 -33.01
C VAL A 258 -4.16 -6.12 -34.20
N MET A 259 -3.65 -4.89 -34.11
CA MET A 259 -2.95 -4.23 -35.20
C MET A 259 -1.51 -3.92 -34.83
N PRO A 260 -0.51 -4.27 -35.66
CA PRO A 260 0.87 -3.91 -35.38
C PRO A 260 1.06 -2.39 -35.47
N ILE A 261 1.83 -1.82 -34.55
CA ILE A 261 2.34 -0.45 -34.57
C ILE A 261 3.47 -0.38 -35.60
N LYS A 262 3.16 -0.65 -36.87
CA LYS A 262 4.16 -0.65 -37.97
C LYS A 262 3.86 0.34 -39.09
N ASN A 263 2.82 1.15 -38.97
CA ASN A 263 2.45 2.13 -39.99
C ASN A 263 2.27 3.53 -39.39
N GLN A 264 2.31 4.57 -40.23
CA GLN A 264 1.97 5.97 -39.93
C GLN A 264 0.48 6.12 -39.56
N ILE A 265 0.03 5.46 -38.49
CA ILE A 265 -1.33 5.59 -37.99
C ILE A 265 -1.41 6.95 -37.30
N ILE A 266 -2.16 7.87 -37.90
CA ILE A 266 -2.42 9.18 -37.31
C ILE A 266 -3.50 8.99 -36.22
N LEU A 267 -3.04 8.82 -34.99
CA LEU A 267 -3.91 8.75 -33.82
C LEU A 267 -4.36 10.15 -33.41
N LYS A 268 -5.67 10.38 -33.37
CA LYS A 268 -6.26 11.62 -32.86
C LYS A 268 -6.82 11.39 -31.46
N THR A 269 -6.44 12.23 -30.51
CA THR A 269 -7.05 12.18 -29.18
C THR A 269 -8.44 12.82 -29.22
N LYS A 270 -9.46 12.10 -28.77
CA LYS A 270 -10.80 12.64 -28.55
C LYS A 270 -11.19 12.50 -27.09
N LYS A 271 -11.72 13.59 -26.52
CA LYS A 271 -12.34 13.58 -25.19
C LYS A 271 -13.83 13.30 -25.36
N LEU A 272 -14.33 12.31 -24.64
CA LEU A 272 -15.74 11.92 -24.60
C LEU A 272 -16.40 12.37 -23.29
N SER A 273 -17.72 12.45 -23.29
CA SER A 273 -18.53 12.83 -22.13
C SER A 273 -18.54 11.73 -21.07
N THR A 274 -18.61 10.48 -21.54
CA THR A 274 -18.70 9.25 -20.74
C THR A 274 -17.59 8.27 -21.14
N ALA A 275 -17.39 7.24 -20.32
CA ALA A 275 -16.48 6.14 -20.61
C ALA A 275 -17.23 5.14 -21.49
N LEU A 276 -16.51 4.61 -22.47
CA LEU A 276 -17.09 3.69 -23.44
C LEU A 276 -17.33 2.34 -22.81
N LYS A 277 -18.51 1.80 -23.06
CA LYS A 277 -18.85 0.41 -22.73
C LYS A 277 -19.01 -0.40 -24.00
N VAL A 278 -18.70 -1.68 -23.90
CA VAL A 278 -18.99 -2.66 -24.95
C VAL A 278 -20.50 -2.80 -25.07
N THR A 279 -20.99 -2.75 -26.30
CA THR A 279 -22.41 -2.98 -26.58
C THR A 279 -22.70 -4.47 -26.33
N PRO A 280 -23.70 -4.84 -25.52
CA PRO A 280 -24.03 -6.23 -25.27
C PRO A 280 -24.39 -6.93 -26.59
N VAL A 281 -23.86 -8.15 -26.79
CA VAL A 281 -24.07 -8.96 -28.01
C VAL A 281 -25.53 -9.47 -28.12
N TYR A 282 -26.34 -9.31 -27.08
CA TYR A 282 -27.73 -9.76 -27.04
C TYR A 282 -28.70 -8.60 -26.80
N GLU A 283 -29.39 -8.19 -27.87
CA GLU A 283 -30.78 -7.68 -27.85
C GLU A 283 -31.61 -8.52 -28.84
#